data_AF-A0A4Y2T8I8-F1
#
_entry.id   AF-A0A4Y2T8I8-F1
#
_cell.length_a   1.000
_cell.length_b   1.000
_cell.length_c   1.000
_cell.angle_alpha   90.00
_cell.angle_beta   90.00
_cell.angle_gamma   90.00
#
_symmetry.space_group_name_H-M   'P 1'
#
loop_
_entity.id
_entity.type
_entity.pdbx_description
1 polymer ?
#
loop_
_entity_poly.entity_id
_entity_poly.type
_entity_poly.pdbx_seq_one_letter_code
_entity_poly.pdbx_strand_id
1 'polypeptide(L)'
;MKKNNLIGFDLGDNKVIGRRVPPGFYETVPDILKGIALEEFRDKITFKFNESTKRVQIKVKGKARVILHDGLSQMLGFDPTEIVSNHPNVETVVESPLVADPCAHYRVLFLYTDIVEPQIVGDVFAPLLRIVNVTGSDGEMVCVQYDRPHYIPLSRKIIDTIEIVIRTHRGELTPFERGRSYVKLHLRQKYLP
;
A
#
# COMPACT_ATOMS: atom_id res chain seq x y z
N MET A 1 -14.50 7.86 9.44
CA MET A 1 -13.97 7.40 8.13
C MET A 1 -12.56 7.95 7.95
N LYS A 2 -11.56 7.09 7.75
CA LYS A 2 -10.14 7.52 7.65
C LYS A 2 -9.94 8.41 6.41
N LYS A 3 -9.22 9.52 6.53
CA LYS A 3 -8.95 10.53 5.49
C LYS A 3 -7.86 10.08 4.49
N ASN A 4 -7.80 8.79 4.17
CA ASN A 4 -6.66 8.20 3.46
C ASN A 4 -6.56 8.59 1.98
N ASN A 5 -7.66 9.03 1.37
CA ASN A 5 -7.74 9.41 -0.05
C ASN A 5 -8.07 10.88 -0.26
N LEU A 6 -7.78 11.74 0.71
CA LEU A 6 -8.06 13.18 0.65
C LEU A 6 -6.76 13.96 0.42
N ILE A 7 -6.76 14.84 -0.57
CA ILE A 7 -5.77 15.89 -0.74
C ILE A 7 -6.43 17.24 -0.47
N GLY A 8 -5.80 18.05 0.37
CA GLY A 8 -6.17 19.45 0.55
C GLY A 8 -5.25 20.35 -0.28
N PHE A 9 -5.78 21.43 -0.84
CA PHE A 9 -4.96 22.46 -1.47
C PHE A 9 -5.59 23.83 -1.33
N ASP A 10 -4.77 24.86 -1.44
CA ASP A 10 -5.13 26.27 -1.37
C ASP A 10 -4.27 27.00 -2.41
N LEU A 11 -4.85 27.94 -3.15
CA LEU A 11 -4.20 28.60 -4.28
C LEU A 11 -3.61 29.96 -3.91
N GLY A 12 -3.47 30.25 -2.61
CA GLY A 12 -2.99 31.51 -2.06
C GLY A 12 -4.10 32.48 -1.65
N ASP A 13 -5.35 32.02 -1.63
CA ASP A 13 -6.54 32.77 -1.21
C ASP A 13 -6.99 32.42 0.23
N ASN A 14 -6.20 31.60 0.94
CA ASN A 14 -6.48 31.10 2.29
C ASN A 14 -7.73 30.21 2.38
N LYS A 15 -8.21 29.69 1.24
CA LYS A 15 -9.36 28.80 1.18
C LYS A 15 -8.92 27.38 0.82
N VAL A 16 -8.92 26.50 1.82
CA VAL A 16 -8.59 25.09 1.59
C VAL A 16 -9.74 24.38 0.89
N ILE A 17 -9.43 23.79 -0.26
CA ILE A 17 -10.30 22.91 -1.02
C ILE A 17 -9.81 21.47 -0.79
N GLY A 18 -10.72 20.60 -0.37
CA GLY A 18 -10.47 19.16 -0.28
C GLY A 18 -10.95 18.46 -1.54
N ARG A 19 -10.07 17.68 -2.18
CA ARG A 19 -10.43 16.78 -3.28
C ARG A 19 -10.12 15.35 -2.89
N ARG A 20 -11.05 14.44 -3.18
CA ARG A 20 -10.78 13.00 -3.05
C ARG A 20 -10.11 12.50 -4.31
N VAL A 21 -9.13 11.61 -4.13
CA VAL A 21 -8.60 10.82 -5.26
C VAL A 21 -9.77 10.04 -5.86
N PRO A 22 -10.04 10.17 -7.18
CA PRO A 22 -11.10 9.41 -7.83
C PRO A 22 -10.93 7.90 -7.61
N PRO A 23 -12.02 7.11 -7.56
CA PRO A 23 -11.91 5.66 -7.65
C PRO A 23 -11.22 5.26 -8.96
N GLY A 24 -10.25 4.36 -8.90
CA GLY A 24 -9.47 3.96 -10.06
C GLY A 24 -8.42 2.92 -9.70
N PHE A 25 -7.71 2.45 -10.73
CA PHE A 25 -6.61 1.52 -10.60
C PHE A 25 -5.29 2.31 -10.53
N TYR A 26 -4.58 2.18 -9.41
CA TYR A 26 -3.38 2.96 -9.10
C TYR A 26 -2.26 2.01 -8.66
N GLU A 27 -1.55 1.44 -9.62
CA GLU A 27 -0.47 0.47 -9.34
C GLU A 27 0.88 1.14 -9.13
N THR A 28 1.10 2.30 -9.74
CA THR A 28 2.38 3.01 -9.72
C THR A 28 2.23 4.38 -9.06
N VAL A 29 3.35 4.93 -8.56
CA VAL A 29 3.36 6.31 -8.02
C VAL A 29 2.90 7.31 -9.08
N PRO A 30 3.36 7.24 -10.35
CA PRO A 30 2.80 8.04 -11.44
C PRO A 30 1.28 7.97 -11.59
N ASP A 31 0.65 6.81 -11.40
CA ASP A 31 -0.82 6.69 -11.47
C ASP A 31 -1.49 7.51 -10.37
N ILE A 32 -1.00 7.40 -9.13
CA ILE A 32 -1.51 8.18 -8.00
C ILE A 32 -1.32 9.67 -8.29
N LEU A 33 -0.14 10.07 -8.74
CA LEU A 33 0.16 11.48 -9.08
C LEU A 33 -0.79 12.01 -10.15
N LYS A 34 -1.10 11.21 -11.18
CA LYS A 34 -2.09 11.55 -12.20
C LYS A 34 -3.50 11.70 -11.61
N GLY A 35 -3.86 10.86 -10.64
CA GLY A 35 -5.15 10.92 -9.94
C GLY A 35 -5.33 12.17 -9.05
N ILE A 36 -4.24 12.71 -8.51
CA ILE A 36 -4.25 13.91 -7.64
C ILE A 36 -3.81 15.19 -8.35
N ALA A 37 -3.36 15.09 -9.60
CA ALA A 37 -2.88 16.22 -10.38
C ALA A 37 -3.94 17.33 -10.45
N LEU A 38 -3.51 18.55 -10.13
CA LEU A 38 -4.31 19.75 -10.22
C LEU A 38 -4.04 20.40 -11.58
N GLU A 39 -4.54 19.78 -12.64
CA GLU A 39 -4.20 20.13 -14.03
C GLU A 39 -4.53 21.58 -14.38
N GLU A 40 -5.58 22.13 -13.75
CA GLU A 40 -6.03 23.53 -13.84
C GLU A 40 -5.10 24.52 -13.13
N PHE A 41 -4.25 24.03 -12.21
CA PHE A 41 -3.38 24.83 -11.33
C PHE A 41 -1.91 24.41 -11.43
N ARG A 42 -1.49 23.85 -12.58
CA ARG A 42 -0.12 23.39 -12.85
C ARG A 42 0.94 24.49 -12.75
N ASP A 43 0.56 25.75 -12.89
CA ASP A 43 1.43 26.90 -12.70
C ASP A 43 1.78 27.14 -11.22
N LYS A 44 0.95 26.64 -10.30
CA LYS A 44 1.11 26.81 -8.85
C LYS A 44 1.52 25.54 -8.13
N ILE A 45 0.94 24.39 -8.48
CA ILE A 45 1.16 23.12 -7.79
C ILE A 45 1.51 22.05 -8.82
N THR A 46 2.66 21.41 -8.64
CA THR A 46 3.07 20.29 -9.48
C THR A 46 3.64 19.15 -8.64
N PHE A 47 3.41 17.92 -9.11
CA PHE A 47 3.94 16.70 -8.55
C PHE A 47 4.82 16.04 -9.59
N LYS A 48 5.99 15.55 -9.18
CA LYS A 48 6.91 14.79 -10.04
C LYS A 48 7.38 13.56 -9.31
N PHE A 49 7.50 12.45 -10.03
CA PHE A 49 8.14 11.24 -9.52
C PHE A 49 9.53 11.12 -10.14
N ASN A 50 10.53 10.85 -9.31
CA ASN A 50 11.87 10.57 -9.75
C ASN A 50 12.06 9.05 -9.83
N GLU A 51 12.18 8.50 -11.04
CA GLU A 51 12.30 7.06 -11.27
C GLU A 51 13.58 6.44 -10.69
N SER A 52 14.66 7.20 -10.56
CA SER A 52 15.93 6.66 -10.05
C SER A 52 15.96 6.62 -8.53
N THR A 53 15.47 7.67 -7.86
CA THR A 53 15.42 7.74 -6.39
C THR A 53 14.14 7.15 -5.81
N LYS A 54 13.14 6.89 -6.64
CA LYS A 54 11.78 6.48 -6.27
C LYS A 54 11.11 7.45 -5.29
N ARG A 55 11.47 8.74 -5.36
CA ARG A 55 10.93 9.81 -4.49
C ARG A 55 9.98 10.72 -5.24
N VAL A 56 9.08 11.36 -4.49
CA VAL A 56 8.11 12.33 -5.01
C VAL A 56 8.57 13.73 -4.69
N GLN A 57 8.60 14.59 -5.70
CA GLN A 57 8.84 16.01 -5.55
C GLN A 57 7.53 16.79 -5.69
N ILE A 58 7.24 17.65 -4.72
CA ILE A 58 6.10 18.56 -4.70
C ILE A 58 6.62 19.97 -4.81
N LYS A 59 6.13 20.70 -5.81
CA LYS A 59 6.52 22.07 -6.10
C LYS A 59 5.30 22.95 -5.98
N VAL A 60 5.42 24.00 -5.17
CA VAL A 60 4.34 24.91 -4.79
C VAL A 60 4.80 26.35 -4.95
N LYS A 61 3.98 27.21 -5.56
CA LYS A 61 4.30 28.62 -5.86
C LYS A 61 3.13 29.54 -5.51
N GLY A 62 3.40 30.82 -5.27
CA GLY A 62 2.36 31.84 -5.31
C GLY A 62 1.47 31.85 -4.08
N LYS A 63 2.03 31.58 -2.90
CA LYS A 63 1.27 31.35 -1.65
C LYS A 63 0.36 30.13 -1.66
N ALA A 64 0.44 29.30 -2.69
CA ALA A 64 -0.29 28.05 -2.70
C ALA A 64 0.19 27.12 -1.58
N ARG A 65 -0.67 26.17 -1.25
CA ARG A 65 -0.45 25.15 -0.23
C ARG A 65 -1.01 23.82 -0.68
N VAL A 66 -0.33 22.74 -0.29
CA VAL A 66 -0.78 21.36 -0.42
C VAL A 66 -0.78 20.70 0.95
N ILE A 67 -1.85 19.97 1.26
CA ILE A 67 -2.02 19.21 2.50
C ILE A 67 -2.19 17.74 2.13
N LEU A 68 -1.27 16.90 2.60
CA LEU A 68 -1.32 15.45 2.44
C LEU A 68 -1.74 14.79 3.75
N HIS A 69 -2.85 14.05 3.72
CA HIS A 69 -3.35 13.28 4.86
C HIS A 69 -2.80 11.84 4.85
N ASP A 70 -2.80 11.19 6.02
CA ASP A 70 -2.13 9.90 6.33
C ASP A 70 -1.92 8.93 5.17
N GLY A 71 -2.99 8.36 4.60
CA GLY A 71 -2.87 7.34 3.58
C GLY A 71 -2.11 7.81 2.34
N LEU A 72 -2.43 9.02 1.87
CA LEU A 72 -1.82 9.60 0.68
C LEU A 72 -0.39 10.07 0.97
N SER A 73 -0.13 10.65 2.14
CA SER A 73 1.24 11.07 2.51
C SER A 73 2.17 9.85 2.57
N GLN A 74 1.73 8.77 3.24
CA GLN A 74 2.51 7.53 3.35
C GLN A 74 2.80 6.91 1.98
N MET A 75 1.80 6.81 1.10
CA MET A 75 1.99 6.29 -0.27
C MET A 75 3.01 7.10 -1.07
N LEU A 76 3.08 8.41 -0.82
CA LEU A 76 3.98 9.34 -1.52
C LEU A 76 5.33 9.52 -0.81
N GLY A 77 5.61 8.79 0.27
CA GLY A 77 6.87 8.85 1.00
C GLY A 77 7.02 10.05 1.95
N PHE A 78 5.91 10.67 2.35
CA PHE A 78 5.84 11.79 3.30
C PHE A 78 5.17 11.37 4.61
N ASP A 79 5.59 11.97 5.72
CA ASP A 79 4.72 12.08 6.89
C ASP A 79 3.54 13.02 6.58
N PRO A 80 2.39 12.90 7.28
CA PRO A 80 1.28 13.85 7.13
C PRO A 80 1.80 15.27 7.27
N THR A 81 1.66 16.07 6.21
CA THR A 81 2.39 17.34 6.09
C THR A 81 1.60 18.38 5.31
N GLU A 82 1.98 19.63 5.54
CA GLU A 82 1.50 20.82 4.86
C GLU A 82 2.71 21.48 4.18
N ILE A 83 2.65 21.58 2.85
CA ILE A 83 3.71 22.19 2.04
C ILE A 83 3.19 23.53 1.53
N VAL A 84 3.92 24.60 1.83
CA VAL A 84 3.48 25.98 1.58
C VAL A 84 4.56 26.76 0.86
N SER A 85 4.15 27.61 -0.09
CA SER A 85 4.98 28.71 -0.59
C SER A 85 4.73 29.94 0.28
N ASN A 86 5.75 30.47 0.95
CA ASN A 86 5.55 31.59 1.88
C ASN A 86 5.45 32.96 1.19
N HIS A 87 5.71 33.05 -0.12
CA HIS A 87 5.77 34.33 -0.84
C HIS A 87 5.29 34.21 -2.30
N PRO A 88 4.63 35.23 -2.89
CA PRO A 88 4.04 35.14 -4.24
C PRO A 88 5.05 34.77 -5.34
N ASN A 89 6.29 35.22 -5.19
CA ASN A 89 7.35 35.04 -6.18
C ASN A 89 8.34 33.93 -5.82
N VAL A 90 8.09 33.18 -4.74
CA VAL A 90 8.98 32.11 -4.28
C VAL A 90 8.34 30.76 -4.57
N GLU A 91 9.14 29.87 -5.12
CA GLU A 91 8.79 28.48 -5.30
C GLU A 91 9.37 27.66 -4.14
N THR A 92 8.53 26.87 -3.50
CA THR A 92 8.95 25.84 -2.55
C THR A 92 8.97 24.51 -3.28
N VAL A 93 10.10 23.82 -3.25
CA VAL A 93 10.25 22.47 -3.79
C VAL A 93 10.64 21.56 -2.64
N VAL A 94 9.83 20.53 -2.38
CA VAL A 94 10.08 19.54 -1.34
C VAL A 94 10.13 18.17 -2.00
N GLU A 95 11.18 17.41 -1.71
CA GLU A 95 11.26 16.00 -2.06
C GLU A 95 10.85 15.14 -0.86
N SER A 96 10.21 14.00 -1.12
CA SER A 96 9.77 13.07 -0.09
C SER A 96 10.96 12.54 0.71
N PRO A 97 10.88 12.52 2.06
CA PRO A 97 11.95 11.99 2.91
C PRO A 97 12.10 10.46 2.82
N LEU A 98 11.07 9.76 2.34
CA LEU A 98 11.08 8.31 2.09
C LEU A 98 10.80 8.00 0.61
N VAL A 99 11.11 6.76 0.21
CA VAL A 99 10.69 6.21 -1.09
C VAL A 99 9.16 6.14 -1.13
N ALA A 100 8.57 6.55 -2.25
CA ALA A 100 7.15 6.44 -2.47
C ALA A 100 6.80 5.00 -2.89
N ASP A 101 5.76 4.47 -2.27
CA ASP A 101 5.25 3.12 -2.52
C ASP A 101 3.71 3.18 -2.49
N PRO A 102 3.03 3.06 -3.66
CA PRO A 102 1.57 2.98 -3.76
C PRO A 102 0.99 1.89 -2.87
N CYS A 103 1.80 0.88 -2.59
CA CYS A 103 1.46 -0.31 -1.87
C CYS A 103 1.91 -0.29 -0.41
N ALA A 104 2.46 0.83 0.08
CA ALA A 104 2.84 1.01 1.48
C ALA A 104 1.68 0.72 2.46
N HIS A 105 0.44 0.86 1.98
CA HIS A 105 -0.78 0.54 2.73
C HIS A 105 -1.25 -0.92 2.55
N TYR A 106 -0.86 -1.60 1.47
CA TYR A 106 -1.09 -3.04 1.25
C TYR A 106 -0.06 -3.84 2.05
N ARG A 107 -0.16 -3.76 3.37
CA ARG A 107 0.60 -4.56 4.31
C ARG A 107 -0.01 -5.96 4.38
N VAL A 108 0.01 -6.71 3.29
CA VAL A 108 -0.54 -8.06 3.23
C VAL A 108 0.44 -9.04 2.59
N LEU A 109 0.47 -10.24 3.13
CA LEU A 109 1.22 -11.38 2.59
C LEU A 109 0.23 -12.45 2.13
N PHE A 110 0.44 -12.94 0.91
CA PHE A 110 -0.31 -14.03 0.34
C PHE A 110 0.45 -15.33 0.59
N LEU A 111 -0.10 -16.20 1.42
CA LEU A 111 0.48 -17.51 1.75
C LEU A 111 -0.16 -18.55 0.85
N TYR A 112 0.64 -19.16 -0.02
CA TYR A 112 0.28 -20.29 -0.85
C TYR A 112 0.87 -21.56 -0.28
N THR A 113 0.21 -22.68 -0.52
CA THR A 113 0.73 -24.00 -0.17
C THR A 113 0.26 -25.05 -1.16
N ASP A 114 1.07 -26.07 -1.38
CA ASP A 114 0.77 -27.12 -2.37
C ASP A 114 -0.20 -28.20 -1.85
N ILE A 115 -0.59 -28.16 -0.57
CA ILE A 115 -1.47 -29.15 0.06
C ILE A 115 -2.95 -28.78 0.07
N VAL A 116 -3.34 -27.57 -0.32
CA VAL A 116 -4.76 -27.15 -0.36
C VAL A 116 -5.32 -27.23 -1.77
N GLU A 117 -6.61 -27.51 -1.89
CA GLU A 117 -7.31 -27.41 -3.18
C GLU A 117 -7.24 -25.96 -3.70
N PRO A 118 -6.93 -25.74 -5.00
CA PRO A 118 -6.99 -24.41 -5.57
C PRO A 118 -8.40 -23.81 -5.50
N GLN A 119 -8.45 -22.49 -5.28
CA GLN A 119 -9.69 -21.73 -5.16
C GLN A 119 -9.60 -20.43 -5.98
N ILE A 120 -10.74 -19.82 -6.27
CA ILE A 120 -10.80 -18.52 -6.95
C ILE A 120 -10.28 -17.44 -6.00
N VAL A 121 -9.27 -16.70 -6.44
CA VAL A 121 -8.65 -15.58 -5.73
C VAL A 121 -8.53 -14.42 -6.71
N GLY A 122 -9.43 -13.43 -6.60
CA GLY A 122 -9.50 -12.37 -7.61
C GLY A 122 -9.82 -12.95 -8.98
N ASP A 123 -8.92 -12.76 -9.94
CA ASP A 123 -8.99 -13.23 -11.32
C ASP A 123 -8.24 -14.55 -11.58
N VAL A 124 -7.59 -15.13 -10.55
CA VAL A 124 -6.80 -16.37 -10.70
C VAL A 124 -7.38 -17.54 -9.91
N PHE A 125 -7.06 -18.76 -10.33
CA PHE A 125 -7.35 -20.00 -9.60
C PHE A 125 -6.06 -20.51 -8.95
N ALA A 126 -5.97 -20.46 -7.62
CA ALA A 126 -4.71 -20.67 -6.92
C ALA A 126 -4.88 -21.39 -5.57
N PRO A 127 -3.88 -22.17 -5.12
CA PRO A 127 -3.90 -22.86 -3.83
C PRO A 127 -3.48 -21.91 -2.70
N LEU A 128 -4.26 -20.84 -2.53
CA LEU A 128 -4.06 -19.84 -1.49
C LEU A 128 -4.51 -20.40 -0.15
N LEU A 129 -3.61 -20.44 0.83
CA LEU A 129 -3.93 -20.81 2.20
C LEU A 129 -4.57 -19.65 2.95
N ARG A 130 -3.98 -18.45 2.85
CA ARG A 130 -4.44 -17.26 3.59
C ARG A 130 -3.81 -15.97 3.07
N ILE A 131 -4.53 -14.86 3.27
CA ILE A 131 -3.97 -13.50 3.23
C ILE A 131 -3.76 -13.05 4.68
N VAL A 132 -2.55 -12.65 5.03
CA VAL A 132 -2.19 -12.20 6.39
C VAL A 132 -1.85 -10.72 6.35
N ASN A 133 -2.46 -9.93 7.23
CA ASN A 133 -2.09 -8.53 7.41
C ASN A 133 -0.77 -8.44 8.16
N VAL A 134 0.20 -7.76 7.57
CA VAL A 134 1.44 -7.33 8.22
C VAL A 134 1.12 -6.13 9.09
N THR A 135 1.40 -6.27 10.38
CA THR A 135 1.22 -5.21 11.38
C THR A 135 2.54 -4.98 12.10
N GLY A 136 2.56 -4.12 13.10
CA GLY A 136 3.77 -3.82 13.87
C GLY A 136 4.79 -2.94 13.14
N SER A 137 5.90 -2.72 13.84
CA SER A 137 7.06 -1.95 13.38
C SER A 137 8.22 -2.86 12.97
N ASP A 138 9.23 -2.28 12.30
CA ASP A 138 10.45 -3.00 11.94
C ASP A 138 11.13 -3.60 13.18
N GLY A 139 11.49 -4.89 13.11
CA GLY A 139 12.04 -5.66 14.22
C GLY A 139 11.03 -6.19 15.24
N GLU A 140 9.75 -5.79 15.16
CA GLU A 140 8.70 -6.31 16.04
C GLU A 140 8.27 -7.72 15.61
N MET A 141 8.17 -8.63 16.58
CA MET A 141 7.63 -9.96 16.33
C MET A 141 6.10 -9.90 16.30
N VAL A 142 5.53 -10.16 15.13
CA VAL A 142 4.07 -10.21 14.95
C VAL A 142 3.60 -11.66 14.96
N CYS A 143 2.79 -12.03 15.95
CA CYS A 143 2.14 -13.33 16.01
C CYS A 143 0.64 -13.17 15.68
N VAL A 144 0.20 -13.76 14.58
CA VAL A 144 -1.21 -13.74 14.18
C VAL A 144 -1.84 -15.10 14.47
N GLN A 145 -2.76 -15.13 15.44
CA GLN A 145 -3.55 -16.32 15.79
C GLN A 145 -5.00 -16.12 15.36
N TYR A 146 -5.65 -17.22 14.92
CA TYR A 146 -7.03 -17.21 14.46
C TYR A 146 -7.86 -18.22 15.28
N ASP A 147 -8.76 -17.73 16.13
CA ASP A 147 -9.57 -18.58 17.01
C ASP A 147 -10.58 -19.46 16.26
N ARG A 148 -11.04 -18.98 15.10
CA ARG A 148 -11.93 -19.71 14.19
C ARG A 148 -11.27 -19.87 12.82
N PRO A 149 -10.38 -20.87 12.66
CA PRO A 149 -9.70 -21.09 11.40
C PRO A 149 -10.70 -21.47 10.31
N HIS A 150 -10.55 -20.86 9.14
CA HIS A 150 -11.30 -21.24 7.95
C HIS A 150 -10.58 -22.45 7.34
N TYR A 151 -11.20 -23.62 7.42
CA TYR A 151 -10.66 -24.85 6.87
C TYR A 151 -10.85 -24.89 5.35
N ILE A 152 -9.76 -25.17 4.65
CA ILE A 152 -9.73 -25.36 3.20
C ILE A 152 -9.52 -26.86 2.94
N PRO A 153 -10.23 -27.47 1.97
CA PRO A 153 -9.99 -28.85 1.59
C PRO A 153 -8.53 -29.10 1.20
N LEU A 154 -8.02 -30.29 1.52
CA LEU A 154 -6.69 -30.71 1.12
C LEU A 154 -6.72 -31.29 -0.30
N SER A 155 -5.75 -30.92 -1.13
CA SER A 155 -5.59 -31.43 -2.50
C SER A 155 -5.16 -32.90 -2.55
N ARG A 156 -4.60 -33.41 -1.44
CA ARG A 156 -4.09 -34.78 -1.32
C ARG A 156 -4.23 -35.31 0.11
N LYS A 157 -4.34 -36.64 0.23
CA LYS A 157 -4.50 -37.35 1.51
C LYS A 157 -3.19 -37.73 2.19
N ILE A 158 -2.15 -37.98 1.39
CA ILE A 158 -0.81 -38.32 1.85
C ILE A 158 0.06 -37.08 1.62
N ILE A 159 0.76 -36.64 2.66
CA ILE A 159 1.56 -35.41 2.66
C ILE A 159 2.93 -35.76 3.22
N ASP A 160 3.92 -35.81 2.34
CA ASP A 160 5.32 -36.04 2.72
C ASP A 160 6.07 -34.71 2.87
N THR A 161 5.77 -33.75 2.01
CA THR A 161 6.33 -32.39 2.01
C THR A 161 5.19 -31.37 1.98
N ILE A 162 5.44 -30.22 2.61
CA ILE A 162 4.56 -29.05 2.57
C ILE A 162 5.42 -27.88 2.09
N GLU A 163 5.10 -27.34 0.93
CA GLU A 163 5.70 -26.10 0.46
C GLU A 163 4.85 -24.91 0.93
N ILE A 164 5.51 -23.88 1.47
CA ILE A 164 4.87 -22.60 1.79
C ILE A 164 5.56 -21.52 0.97
N VAL A 165 4.79 -20.88 0.10
CA VAL A 165 5.27 -19.76 -0.73
C VAL A 165 4.59 -18.48 -0.26
N ILE A 166 5.37 -17.50 0.14
CA ILE A 166 4.86 -16.22 0.63
C ILE A 166 5.11 -15.16 -0.44
N ARG A 167 4.03 -14.55 -0.94
CA ARG A 167 4.07 -13.56 -2.00
C ARG A 167 3.53 -12.21 -1.57
N THR A 168 4.00 -11.19 -2.25
CA THR A 168 3.43 -9.84 -2.18
C THR A 168 2.05 -9.83 -2.84
N HIS A 169 1.31 -8.73 -2.69
CA HIS A 169 0.05 -8.50 -3.38
C HIS A 169 0.17 -8.48 -4.92
N ARG A 170 1.41 -8.40 -5.47
CA ARG A 170 1.69 -8.48 -6.91
C ARG A 170 1.97 -9.92 -7.39
N GLY A 171 1.97 -10.90 -6.49
CA GLY A 171 2.32 -12.28 -6.80
C GLY A 171 3.83 -12.56 -6.85
N GLU A 172 4.67 -11.57 -6.56
CA GLU A 172 6.12 -11.71 -6.47
C GLU A 172 6.52 -12.39 -5.16
N LEU A 173 7.66 -13.07 -5.13
CA LEU A 173 8.19 -13.61 -3.87
C LEU A 173 8.46 -12.46 -2.88
N THR A 174 8.05 -12.64 -1.63
CA THR A 174 8.27 -11.63 -0.60
C THR A 174 9.76 -11.53 -0.28
N PRO A 175 10.40 -10.35 -0.37
CA PRO A 175 11.83 -10.20 -0.18
C PRO A 175 12.18 -10.13 1.32
N PHE A 176 12.17 -11.29 1.99
CA PHE A 176 12.64 -11.37 3.37
C PHE A 176 14.17 -11.20 3.43
N GLU A 177 14.63 -10.00 3.79
CA GLU A 177 16.07 -9.73 3.97
C GLU A 177 16.60 -10.24 5.31
N ARG A 178 15.75 -10.23 6.35
CA ARG A 178 16.11 -10.58 7.73
C ARG A 178 14.89 -11.09 8.51
N GLY A 179 15.15 -11.77 9.61
CA GLY A 179 14.12 -12.30 10.52
C GLY A 179 13.85 -13.80 10.32
N ARG A 180 12.80 -14.28 10.97
CA ARG A 180 12.35 -15.68 10.88
C ARG A 180 10.83 -15.71 10.74
N SER A 181 10.35 -16.58 9.87
CA SER A 181 8.92 -16.83 9.65
C SER A 181 8.55 -18.19 10.22
N TYR A 182 7.45 -18.25 10.95
CA TYR A 182 6.93 -19.47 11.55
C TYR A 182 5.50 -19.70 11.07
N VAL A 183 5.19 -20.90 10.61
CA VAL A 183 3.85 -21.30 10.17
C VAL A 183 3.40 -22.50 10.98
N LYS A 184 2.20 -22.40 11.54
CA LYS A 184 1.52 -23.51 12.22
C LYS A 184 0.27 -23.88 11.43
N LEU A 185 0.22 -25.10 10.94
CA LEU A 185 -0.93 -25.63 10.22
C LEU A 185 -1.75 -26.53 11.15
N HIS A 186 -3.07 -26.43 11.04
CA HIS A 186 -4.00 -27.30 11.76
C HIS A 186 -4.79 -28.13 10.74
N LEU A 187 -4.48 -29.43 10.67
CA LEU A 187 -5.18 -30.37 9.81
C LEU A 187 -6.31 -31.04 10.60
N ARG A 188 -7.52 -31.05 10.03
CA ARG A 188 -8.71 -31.65 10.65
C ARG A 188 -9.38 -32.59 9.66
N GLN A 189 -9.77 -33.77 10.14
CA GLN A 189 -10.59 -34.69 9.36
C GLN A 189 -11.97 -34.06 9.09
N LYS A 190 -12.34 -33.98 7.82
CA LYS A 190 -13.68 -33.56 7.40
C LYS A 190 -14.65 -34.69 7.71
N TYR A 191 -15.47 -34.51 8.75
CA TYR A 191 -16.65 -35.35 8.94
C TYR A 191 -17.72 -34.85 7.98
N LEU A 192 -17.99 -35.63 6.93
CA LEU A 192 -19.17 -35.42 6.11
C LEU A 192 -20.38 -35.92 6.92
N PRO A 193 -21.45 -35.12 7.07
CA PRO A 193 -22.73 -35.62 7.58
C PRO A 193 -23.36 -36.64 6.62
#